data_AF-A0A7X7KFY4-F1
#
_entry.id   AF-A0A7X7KFY4-F1
#
_cell.length_a   1.000
_cell.length_b   1.000
_cell.length_c   1.000
_cell.angle_alpha   90.00
_cell.angle_beta   90.00
_cell.angle_gamma   90.00
#
_symmetry.space_group_name_H-M   'P 1'
#
loop_
_entity.id
_entity.type
_entity.pdbx_description
1 polymer ?
#
loop_
_entity_poly.entity_id
_entity_poly.type
_entity_poly.pdbx_seq_one_letter_code
_entity_poly.pdbx_strand_id
1 'polypeptide(L)'
;STGGTDIPVAIIKQKTGLSIGAGYYIVETGIIMAVAAFLKDPKILIWGFINLYITTKVTDLAAEGLPYIKGVFIISDAVAEIQKKIYCELDRGVTFFKGMSGYHKKDIQVLFCVLNRMQIPRITEIVKDIDPNAFMIVTDVNDVMGYGFKTRRIDLKE
;
A
#
# COMPACT_ATOMS: atom_id res chain seq x y z
N SER A 1 -17.09 7.44 -12.58
CA SER A 1 -18.44 6.85 -12.51
C SER A 1 -18.43 5.58 -13.33
N THR A 2 -18.42 4.42 -12.68
CA THR A 2 -18.62 3.10 -13.31
C THR A 2 -20.09 2.85 -13.64
N GLY A 3 -20.98 3.76 -13.21
CA GLY A 3 -22.16 4.25 -13.93
C GLY A 3 -23.36 3.31 -14.07
N GLY A 4 -23.13 1.99 -14.19
CA GLY A 4 -24.16 0.97 -14.34
C GLY A 4 -23.88 -0.32 -13.56
N THR A 5 -22.62 -0.72 -13.35
CA THR A 5 -22.28 -1.94 -12.58
C THR A 5 -22.29 -1.75 -11.07
N ASP A 6 -22.30 -0.51 -10.59
CA ASP A 6 -22.36 -0.17 -9.16
C ASP A 6 -23.65 -0.67 -8.49
N ILE A 7 -24.77 -0.64 -9.21
CA ILE A 7 -26.09 -1.06 -8.71
C ILE A 7 -26.12 -2.58 -8.46
N PRO A 8 -25.77 -3.46 -9.43
CA PRO A 8 -25.62 -4.89 -9.19
C PRO A 8 -24.65 -5.23 -8.05
N VAL A 9 -23.51 -4.54 -7.98
CA VAL A 9 -22.49 -4.77 -6.94
C VAL A 9 -23.03 -4.43 -5.55
N ALA A 10 -23.76 -3.32 -5.40
CA ALA A 10 -24.40 -2.93 -4.15
C ALA A 10 -25.44 -3.96 -3.69
N ILE A 11 -26.24 -4.51 -4.61
CA ILE A 11 -27.24 -5.55 -4.31
C ILE A 11 -26.55 -6.84 -3.85
N ILE A 12 -25.48 -7.26 -4.52
CA ILE A 12 -24.70 -8.45 -4.13
C ILE A 12 -24.12 -8.25 -2.73
N LYS A 13 -23.45 -7.12 -2.49
CA LYS A 13 -22.88 -6.79 -1.18
C LYS A 13 -23.93 -6.87 -0.06
N GLN A 14 -25.12 -6.31 -0.28
CA GLN A 14 -26.19 -6.31 0.72
C GLN A 14 -26.71 -7.72 1.03
N LYS A 15 -26.69 -8.65 0.05
CA LYS A 15 -27.22 -10.01 0.22
C LYS A 15 -26.19 -11.04 0.68
N THR A 16 -24.91 -10.88 0.34
CA THR A 16 -23.87 -11.90 0.61
C THR A 16 -22.75 -11.43 1.53
N GLY A 17 -22.69 -10.14 1.87
CA GLY A 17 -21.63 -9.57 2.72
C GLY A 17 -20.25 -9.55 2.07
N LEU A 18 -20.14 -9.86 0.77
CA LEU A 18 -18.88 -9.85 0.03
C LEU A 18 -18.30 -8.44 -0.07
N SER A 19 -16.97 -8.36 -0.21
CA SER A 19 -16.29 -7.07 -0.45
C SER A 19 -16.75 -6.45 -1.76
N ILE A 20 -16.75 -5.11 -1.83
CA ILE A 20 -17.13 -4.36 -3.04
C ILE A 20 -16.31 -4.83 -4.25
N GLY A 21 -15.01 -5.03 -4.07
CA GLY A 21 -14.12 -5.52 -5.13
C GLY A 21 -14.52 -6.91 -5.65
N ALA A 22 -14.83 -7.86 -4.76
CA ALA A 22 -15.32 -9.17 -5.16
C ALA A 22 -16.65 -9.09 -5.93
N GLY A 23 -17.53 -8.17 -5.53
CA GLY A 23 -18.77 -7.88 -6.25
C GLY A 23 -18.51 -7.41 -7.68
N TYR A 24 -17.61 -6.45 -7.89
CA TYR A 24 -17.23 -5.99 -9.23
C TYR A 24 -16.68 -7.14 -10.08
N TYR A 25 -15.76 -7.95 -9.53
CA TYR A 25 -15.22 -9.11 -10.25
C TYR A 25 -16.31 -10.06 -10.75
N ILE A 26 -17.31 -10.36 -9.92
CA ILE A 26 -18.41 -11.26 -10.29
C ILE A 26 -19.26 -10.65 -11.40
N VAL A 27 -19.68 -9.38 -11.23
CA VAL A 27 -20.57 -8.71 -12.17
C VAL A 27 -19.90 -8.52 -13.53
N GLU A 28 -18.67 -7.99 -13.55
CA GLU A 28 -17.91 -7.74 -14.78
C GLU A 28 -17.57 -9.05 -15.50
N THR A 29 -17.18 -10.10 -14.76
CA THR A 29 -16.96 -11.43 -15.35
C THR A 29 -18.25 -11.99 -15.96
N GLY A 30 -19.39 -11.83 -15.29
CA GLY A 30 -20.69 -12.25 -15.79
C GLY A 30 -21.06 -11.54 -17.10
N ILE A 31 -20.82 -10.24 -17.19
CA ILE A 31 -21.05 -9.44 -18.40
C ILE A 31 -20.15 -9.91 -19.54
N ILE A 32 -18.84 -10.06 -19.30
CA ILE A 32 -17.86 -10.53 -20.30
C ILE A 32 -18.27 -11.90 -20.84
N MET A 33 -18.64 -12.84 -19.96
CA MET A 33 -19.09 -14.18 -20.33
C MET A 33 -20.38 -14.15 -21.15
N ALA A 34 -21.37 -13.33 -20.76
CA ALA A 34 -22.64 -13.21 -21.48
C ALA A 34 -22.44 -12.65 -22.89
N VAL A 35 -21.60 -11.62 -23.05
CA VAL A 35 -21.29 -11.02 -24.34
C VAL A 35 -20.51 -12.00 -25.24
N ALA A 36 -19.53 -12.71 -24.68
CA ALA A 36 -18.77 -13.72 -25.42
C ALA A 36 -19.67 -14.89 -25.87
N ALA A 37 -20.60 -15.34 -25.03
CA ALA A 37 -21.57 -16.39 -25.38
C ALA A 37 -22.55 -15.93 -26.47
N PHE A 38 -23.01 -14.67 -26.40
CA PHE A 38 -23.92 -14.09 -27.39
C PHE A 38 -23.27 -13.95 -28.78
N LEU A 39 -22.04 -13.43 -28.81
CA LEU A 39 -21.30 -13.20 -30.06
C LEU A 39 -20.54 -14.44 -30.56
N LYS A 40 -20.47 -15.51 -29.76
CA LYS A 40 -19.79 -16.79 -30.05
C LYS A 40 -18.31 -16.63 -30.47
N ASP A 41 -17.66 -15.55 -30.05
CA ASP A 41 -16.25 -15.31 -30.32
C ASP A 41 -15.43 -15.40 -29.02
N PRO A 42 -14.57 -16.43 -28.88
CA PRO A 42 -13.74 -16.61 -27.69
C PRO A 42 -12.68 -15.51 -27.54
N LYS A 43 -12.36 -14.75 -28.59
CA LYS A 43 -11.41 -13.61 -28.50
C LYS A 43 -11.93 -12.54 -27.56
N ILE A 44 -13.25 -12.38 -27.46
CA ILE A 44 -13.88 -11.39 -26.58
C ILE A 44 -13.56 -11.66 -25.11
N LEU A 45 -13.42 -12.93 -24.71
CA LEU A 45 -13.02 -13.27 -23.34
C LEU A 45 -11.63 -12.71 -23.03
N ILE A 46 -10.66 -12.98 -23.91
CA ILE A 46 -9.27 -12.52 -23.74
C ILE A 46 -9.21 -11.00 -23.67
N TRP A 47 -9.82 -10.32 -24.64
CA TRP A 47 -9.84 -8.85 -24.68
C TRP A 47 -10.62 -8.24 -23.51
N GLY A 48 -11.73 -8.86 -23.10
CA GLY A 48 -12.54 -8.42 -21.98
C GLY A 48 -11.78 -8.49 -20.65
N PHE A 49 -11.11 -9.61 -20.37
CA PHE A 49 -10.32 -9.76 -19.15
C PHE A 49 -9.08 -8.86 -19.14
N ILE A 50 -8.40 -8.67 -20.28
CA ILE A 50 -7.30 -7.70 -20.38
C ILE A 50 -7.80 -6.29 -20.07
N ASN A 51 -8.92 -5.88 -20.68
CA ASN A 51 -9.51 -4.56 -20.46
C ASN A 51 -9.92 -4.36 -18.99
N LEU A 52 -10.56 -5.37 -18.39
CA LEU A 52 -10.92 -5.36 -16.97
C LEU A 52 -9.68 -5.17 -16.09
N TYR A 53 -8.63 -5.96 -16.32
CA TYR A 53 -7.38 -5.84 -15.56
C TYR A 53 -6.75 -4.46 -15.66
N ILE A 54 -6.64 -3.93 -16.88
CA ILE A 54 -6.07 -2.59 -17.12
C ILE A 54 -6.92 -1.52 -16.43
N THR A 55 -8.24 -1.57 -16.61
CA THR A 55 -9.17 -0.58 -16.03
C THR A 55 -9.12 -0.60 -14.51
N THR A 56 -9.11 -1.78 -13.87
CA THR A 56 -8.95 -1.91 -12.42
C THR A 56 -7.64 -1.29 -11.97
N LYS A 57 -6.51 -1.62 -12.60
CA LYS A 57 -5.20 -1.08 -12.22
C LYS A 57 -5.10 0.44 -12.40
N VAL A 58 -5.67 0.97 -13.48
CA VAL A 58 -5.73 2.41 -13.72
C VAL A 58 -6.63 3.10 -12.69
N THR A 59 -7.75 2.47 -12.33
CA THR A 59 -8.68 3.00 -11.31
C THR A 59 -8.04 3.00 -9.94
N ASP A 60 -7.39 1.90 -9.52
CA ASP A 60 -6.65 1.81 -8.26
C ASP A 60 -5.57 2.89 -8.22
N LEU A 61 -4.80 3.04 -9.31
CA LEU A 61 -3.78 4.08 -9.43
C LEU A 61 -4.36 5.50 -9.37
N ALA A 62 -5.52 5.75 -9.97
CA ALA A 62 -6.16 7.06 -9.96
C ALA A 62 -6.80 7.38 -8.62
N ALA A 63 -7.42 6.40 -7.96
CA ALA A 63 -8.13 6.56 -6.70
C ALA A 63 -7.17 6.60 -5.50
N GLU A 64 -6.25 5.63 -5.42
CA GLU A 64 -5.34 5.46 -4.29
C GLU A 64 -3.97 6.10 -4.55
N GLY A 65 -3.60 6.36 -5.80
CA GLY A 65 -2.25 6.80 -6.17
C GLY A 65 -1.21 5.68 -6.02
N LEU A 66 0.02 5.96 -6.44
CA LEU A 66 1.16 5.09 -6.08
C LEU A 66 1.40 5.18 -4.56
N PRO A 67 1.63 4.06 -3.85
CA PRO A 67 2.01 4.08 -2.43
C PRO A 67 3.37 4.76 -2.29
N TYR A 68 3.32 6.07 -2.04
CA TYR A 68 4.48 6.96 -1.99
C TYR A 68 5.13 6.95 -0.60
N ILE A 69 4.39 6.49 0.41
CA ILE A 69 4.80 6.49 1.81
C ILE A 69 4.99 5.04 2.26
N LYS A 70 6.09 4.80 2.97
CA LYS A 70 6.44 3.50 3.55
C LYS A 70 6.73 3.68 5.03
N GLY A 71 6.27 2.72 5.82
CA GLY A 71 6.67 2.55 7.22
C GLY A 71 7.87 1.63 7.26
N VAL A 72 8.88 1.97 8.06
CA VAL A 72 10.10 1.19 8.20
C VAL A 72 10.35 0.93 9.67
N PHE A 73 10.42 -0.35 10.03
CA PHE A 73 10.92 -0.79 11.33
C PHE A 73 12.37 -1.24 11.18
N ILE A 74 13.25 -0.71 12.02
CA ILE A 74 14.68 -1.02 12.04
C ILE A 74 14.97 -1.68 13.38
N ILE A 75 15.50 -2.91 13.31
CA ILE A 75 15.91 -3.68 14.48
C ILE A 75 17.44 -3.76 14.44
N SER A 76 18.09 -3.18 15.45
CA SER A 76 19.54 -3.06 15.54
C SER A 76 19.95 -2.80 16.99
N ASP A 77 21.19 -3.15 17.35
CA ASP A 77 21.77 -2.76 18.63
C ASP A 77 22.22 -1.28 18.63
N ALA A 78 22.43 -0.69 17.45
CA ALA A 78 22.93 0.67 17.25
C ALA A 78 21.84 1.70 16.88
N VAL A 79 20.59 1.51 17.35
CA VAL A 79 19.44 2.37 16.99
C VAL A 79 19.65 3.87 17.26
N ALA A 80 20.43 4.25 18.27
CA ALA A 80 20.70 5.65 18.59
C ALA A 80 21.60 6.34 17.54
N GLU A 81 22.55 5.61 16.97
CA GLU A 81 23.42 6.13 15.90
C GLU A 81 22.64 6.25 14.59
N ILE A 82 21.82 5.23 14.30
CA ILE A 82 20.91 5.22 13.15
C ILE A 82 19.94 6.41 13.22
N GLN A 83 19.34 6.67 14.39
CA GLN A 83 18.48 7.84 14.61
C GLN A 83 19.19 9.15 14.22
N LYS A 84 20.41 9.36 14.70
CA LYS A 84 21.16 10.60 14.42
C LYS A 84 21.38 10.80 12.92
N LYS A 85 21.77 9.74 12.20
CA LYS A 85 21.92 9.81 10.75
C LYS A 85 20.60 10.07 10.03
N ILE A 86 19.50 9.46 10.47
CA ILE A 86 18.17 9.71 9.89
C ILE A 86 17.78 11.19 10.04
N TYR A 87 18.05 11.81 11.20
CA TYR A 87 17.78 13.24 11.38
C TYR A 87 18.65 14.12 10.48
N CYS A 88 19.95 13.85 10.39
CA CYS A 88 20.86 14.67 9.60
C CYS A 88 20.65 14.54 8.09
N GLU A 89 20.37 13.34 7.59
CA GLU A 89 20.39 13.06 6.15
C GLU A 89 18.99 12.99 5.52
N LEU A 90 17.97 12.58 6.28
CA LEU A 90 16.63 12.34 5.75
C LEU A 90 15.58 13.33 6.25
N ASP A 91 15.89 14.10 7.31
CA ASP A 91 14.98 15.03 7.98
C ASP A 91 13.62 14.37 8.31
N ARG A 92 13.68 13.17 8.90
CA ARG A 92 12.49 12.37 9.26
C ARG A 92 12.40 12.12 10.75
N GLY A 93 11.20 12.29 11.30
CA GLY A 93 10.86 11.87 12.66
C GLY A 93 10.93 10.36 12.81
N VAL A 94 11.38 9.90 13.97
CA VAL A 94 11.45 8.48 14.32
C VAL A 94 10.86 8.27 15.72
N THR A 95 10.31 7.07 15.94
CA THR A 95 9.71 6.66 17.22
C THR A 95 10.37 5.38 17.69
N PHE A 96 10.67 5.29 18.99
CA PHE A 96 11.23 4.09 19.60
C PHE A 96 10.10 3.20 20.13
N PHE A 97 10.12 1.94 19.71
CA PHE A 97 9.34 0.87 20.34
C PHE A 97 10.25 0.05 21.25
N LYS A 98 9.80 -0.20 22.48
CA LYS A 98 10.43 -1.17 23.37
C LYS A 98 9.83 -2.54 23.07
N GLY A 99 10.69 -3.50 22.75
CA GLY A 99 10.30 -4.88 22.49
C GLY A 99 11.20 -5.84 23.26
N MET A 100 10.87 -7.12 23.22
CA MET A 100 11.71 -8.20 23.74
C MET A 100 12.03 -9.16 22.61
N SER A 101 13.30 -9.51 22.44
CA SER A 101 13.73 -10.51 21.48
C SER A 101 13.12 -11.87 21.84
N GLY A 102 12.37 -12.47 20.92
CA GLY A 102 11.75 -13.78 21.13
C GLY A 102 12.75 -14.92 21.32
N TYR A 103 13.96 -14.78 20.77
CA TYR A 103 15.00 -15.81 20.86
C TYR A 103 15.82 -15.67 22.16
N HIS A 104 16.37 -14.48 22.42
CA HIS A 104 17.26 -14.26 23.56
C HIS A 104 16.55 -13.77 24.83
N LYS A 105 15.25 -13.44 24.76
CA LYS A 105 14.48 -12.80 25.85
C LYS A 105 15.14 -11.54 26.42
N LYS A 106 15.90 -10.84 25.58
CA LYS A 106 16.54 -9.56 25.92
C LYS A 106 15.65 -8.40 25.47
N ASP A 107 15.67 -7.33 26.25
CA ASP A 107 15.07 -6.07 25.82
C ASP A 107 15.79 -5.55 24.58
N ILE A 108 15.01 -5.21 23.57
CA ILE A 108 15.48 -4.63 22.32
C ILE A 108 14.72 -3.33 22.05
N GLN A 109 15.38 -2.40 21.36
CA GLN A 109 14.75 -1.19 20.88
C GLN A 109 14.54 -1.33 19.37
N VAL A 110 13.33 -1.03 18.91
CA VAL A 110 12.97 -1.04 17.50
C VAL A 110 12.71 0.41 17.09
N LEU A 111 13.39 0.87 16.05
CA LEU A 111 13.22 2.22 15.53
C LEU A 111 12.17 2.20 14.43
N PHE A 112 11.12 3.00 14.57
CA PHE A 112 10.08 3.15 13.57
C PHE A 112 10.17 4.53 12.90
N CYS A 113 10.18 4.53 11.58
CA CYS A 113 10.25 5.73 10.76
C CYS A 113 9.22 5.64 9.63
N VAL A 114 8.54 6.73 9.34
CA VAL A 114 7.71 6.85 8.15
C VAL A 114 8.44 7.74 7.16
N LEU A 115 8.62 7.27 5.93
CA LEU A 115 9.38 7.96 4.90
C LEU A 115 8.81 7.72 3.52
N ASN A 116 9.28 8.51 2.55
CA ASN A 116 8.90 8.34 1.16
C ASN A 116 9.60 7.11 0.56
N ARG A 117 8.94 6.37 -0.33
CA ARG A 117 9.54 5.27 -1.11
C ARG A 117 10.91 5.64 -1.70
N MET A 118 11.09 6.88 -2.15
CA MET A 118 12.37 7.36 -2.71
C MET A 118 13.51 7.42 -1.69
N GLN A 119 13.21 7.50 -0.40
CA GLN A 119 14.18 7.54 0.70
C GLN A 119 14.59 6.13 1.17
N ILE A 120 13.91 5.07 0.70
CA ILE A 120 14.18 3.67 1.10
C ILE A 120 15.63 3.23 0.79
N PRO A 121 16.19 3.49 -0.41
CA PRO A 121 17.57 3.11 -0.68
C PRO A 121 18.55 3.77 0.29
N ARG A 122 18.35 5.06 0.57
CA ARG A 122 19.25 5.83 1.45
C ARG A 122 19.21 5.36 2.90
N ILE A 123 18.03 5.10 3.46
CA ILE A 123 17.94 4.56 4.82
C ILE A 123 18.52 3.14 4.91
N THR A 124 18.40 2.34 3.84
CA THR A 124 19.00 1.00 3.78
C THR A 124 20.53 1.07 3.81
N GLU A 125 21.13 2.02 3.09
CA GLU A 125 22.57 2.30 3.16
C GLU A 125 22.99 2.72 4.57
N ILE A 126 22.30 3.71 5.15
CA ILE A 126 22.59 4.21 6.51
C ILE A 126 22.59 3.08 7.53
N VAL A 127 21.57 2.21 7.50
CA VAL A 127 21.44 1.10 8.45
C VAL A 127 22.57 0.09 8.26
N LYS A 128 22.86 -0.32 7.01
CA LYS A 128 23.92 -1.29 6.71
C LYS A 128 25.32 -0.78 7.04
N ASP A 129 25.57 0.52 6.83
CA ASP A 129 26.85 1.15 7.13
C ASP A 129 27.14 1.19 8.65
N ILE A 130 26.09 1.40 9.47
CA ILE A 130 26.22 1.47 10.92
C ILE A 130 26.22 0.07 11.55
N ASP A 131 25.26 -0.78 11.14
CA ASP A 131 25.10 -2.12 11.68
C ASP A 131 24.82 -3.13 10.54
N PRO A 132 25.84 -3.87 10.09
CA PRO A 132 25.69 -4.90 9.06
C PRO A 132 24.75 -6.06 9.47
N ASN A 133 24.51 -6.25 10.77
CA ASN A 133 23.65 -7.32 11.28
C ASN A 133 22.20 -6.84 11.51
N ALA A 134 21.93 -5.54 11.32
CA ALA A 134 20.59 -5.00 11.43
C ALA A 134 19.67 -5.52 10.32
N PHE A 135 18.38 -5.62 10.64
CA PHE A 135 17.36 -5.90 9.62
C PHE A 135 16.24 -4.88 9.66
N MET A 136 15.62 -4.70 8.49
CA MET A 136 14.57 -3.72 8.26
C MET A 136 13.31 -4.39 7.74
N ILE A 137 12.16 -3.96 8.26
CA ILE A 137 10.85 -4.34 7.76
C ILE A 137 10.24 -3.11 7.10
N VAL A 138 9.99 -3.20 5.80
CA VAL A 138 9.32 -2.15 5.04
C VAL A 138 7.86 -2.54 4.85
N THR A 139 6.95 -1.66 5.26
CA THR A 139 5.50 -1.86 5.14
C THR A 139 4.86 -0.70 4.39
N ASP A 140 3.76 -1.00 3.73
CA ASP A 140 3.00 -0.02 2.95
C ASP A 140 2.08 0.74 3.89
N VAL A 141 2.19 2.07 3.85
CA VAL A 141 1.36 2.96 4.65
C VAL A 141 0.38 3.63 3.70
N ASN A 142 -0.91 3.31 3.87
CA ASN A 142 -1.97 3.79 2.98
C ASN A 142 -2.24 5.29 3.17
N ASP A 143 -2.21 5.77 4.40
CA ASP A 143 -2.41 7.17 4.71
C ASP A 143 -1.60 7.57 5.95
N VAL A 144 -1.09 8.80 5.96
CA VAL A 144 -0.40 9.36 7.11
C VAL A 144 -0.74 10.84 7.25
N MET A 145 -1.12 11.22 8.46
CA MET A 145 -1.48 12.58 8.81
C MET A 145 -0.37 13.18 9.68
N GLY A 146 0.07 14.39 9.37
CA GLY A 146 1.03 15.10 10.21
C GLY A 146 2.08 15.88 9.41
N TYR A 147 2.98 16.50 10.17
CA TYR A 147 4.04 17.35 9.65
C TYR A 147 5.00 16.57 8.73
N GLY A 148 5.39 17.16 7.60
CA GLY A 148 6.33 16.55 6.65
C GLY A 148 5.72 15.54 5.67
N PHE A 149 4.40 15.32 5.70
CA PHE A 149 3.66 14.50 4.74
C PHE A 149 2.60 15.34 4.02
N LYS A 150 2.44 15.12 2.70
CA LYS A 150 1.41 15.81 1.93
C LYS A 150 0.04 15.28 2.35
N THR A 151 -0.72 16.09 3.07
CA THR A 151 -2.14 15.78 3.32
C THR A 151 -2.89 15.81 1.99
N ARG A 152 -3.58 14.73 1.62
CA ARG A 152 -4.63 14.77 0.59
C ARG A 152 -5.84 15.53 1.15
N ARG A 153 -5.76 16.86 1.27
CA ARG A 153 -6.98 17.66 1.40
C ARG A 153 -7.50 17.91 -0.01
N ILE A 154 -8.64 17.28 -0.33
CA ILE A 154 -9.53 17.83 -1.35
C ILE A 154 -10.25 18.97 -0.63
N ASP A 155 -9.85 20.21 -0.90
CA ASP A 155 -10.54 21.38 -0.37
C ASP A 155 -11.87 21.48 -1.13
N LEU A 156 -12.95 20.93 -0.56
CA LEU A 156 -14.32 21.04 -1.07
C LEU A 156 -14.91 22.41 -0.69
N LYS A 157 -14.20 23.47 -1.07
CA LYS A 157 -14.68 24.84 -1.01
C LYS A 157 -14.35 25.50 -2.34
N GLU A 158 -15.18 25.24 -3.34
CA GLU A 158 -15.72 26.21 -4.32
C GLU A 158 -17.02 25.63 -4.88
#